data_AF-A0A414PLG5-F1
#
_entry.id   AF-A0A414PLG5-F1
#
_cell.length_a   1.000
_cell.length_b   1.000
_cell.length_c   1.000
_cell.angle_alpha   90.00
_cell.angle_beta   90.00
_cell.angle_gamma   90.00
#
_symmetry.space_group_name_H-M   'P 1'
#
loop_
_entity.id
_entity.type
_entity.pdbx_description
1 polymer ?
#
loop_
_entity_poly.entity_id
_entity_poly.type
_entity_poly.pdbx_seq_one_letter_code
_entity_poly.pdbx_strand_id
1 'polypeptide(L)'
;MTMKRILLLFLLFCGGYVHAQELDSARIHYRQGHREVDVLFRDNRAELERFIRTLREEHGADRLESVVIRSWASPEGVNRLNGVLSERRADSLKSYLVRH
;
A
#
# COMPACT_ATOMS: atom_id res chain seq x y z
N MET A 1 -19.85 36.39 -20.95
CA MET A 1 -18.83 35.31 -20.85
C MET A 1 -19.21 34.25 -21.87
N THR A 2 -18.46 34.08 -22.97
CA THR A 2 -18.88 33.24 -24.09
C THR A 2 -18.87 31.76 -23.71
N MET A 3 -19.88 30.98 -24.13
CA MET A 3 -20.08 29.56 -23.75
C MET A 3 -18.85 28.67 -23.90
N LYS A 4 -17.96 29.01 -24.85
CA LYS A 4 -16.69 28.33 -25.08
C LYS A 4 -15.73 28.40 -23.88
N ARG A 5 -15.75 29.51 -23.11
CA ARG A 5 -14.95 29.67 -21.87
C ARG A 5 -15.51 28.85 -20.71
N ILE A 6 -16.84 28.66 -20.65
CA ILE A 6 -17.50 27.84 -19.63
C ILE A 6 -17.21 26.35 -19.90
N LEU A 7 -17.26 25.93 -21.16
CA LEU A 7 -16.93 24.55 -21.56
C LEU A 7 -15.47 24.19 -21.25
N LEU A 8 -14.53 25.12 -21.48
CA LEU A 8 -13.11 24.94 -21.14
C LEU A 8 -12.88 24.77 -19.63
N LEU A 9 -13.61 25.51 -18.80
CA LEU A 9 -13.54 25.38 -17.33
C LEU A 9 -14.11 24.04 -16.84
N PHE A 10 -15.15 23.52 -17.49
CA PHE A 10 -15.76 22.24 -17.15
C PHE A 10 -14.83 21.05 -17.49
N LEU A 11 -14.14 21.12 -18.62
CA LEU A 11 -13.15 20.11 -19.03
C LEU A 11 -11.92 20.08 -18.10
N LEU A 12 -11.49 21.25 -17.58
CA LEU A 12 -10.42 21.35 -16.58
C LEU A 12 -10.82 20.76 -15.22
N PHE A 13 -12.11 20.79 -14.85
CA PHE A 13 -12.60 20.23 -13.59
C PHE A 13 -12.87 18.71 -13.67
N CYS A 14 -13.16 18.18 -14.85
CA CYS A 14 -13.35 16.73 -15.07
C CYS A 14 -12.06 15.98 -15.47
N GLY A 15 -11.04 16.68 -15.98
CA GLY A 15 -9.88 16.06 -16.65
C GLY A 15 -8.73 15.56 -15.76
N GLY A 16 -8.93 15.41 -14.45
CA GLY A 16 -7.80 15.26 -13.52
C GLY A 16 -7.94 14.22 -12.41
N TYR A 17 -8.77 13.20 -12.56
CA TYR A 17 -8.66 12.01 -11.70
C TYR A 17 -7.89 10.93 -12.45
N VAL A 18 -6.61 11.19 -12.71
CA VAL A 18 -5.68 10.09 -12.97
C VAL A 18 -5.50 9.40 -11.63
N HIS A 19 -6.36 8.43 -11.33
CA HIS A 19 -6.03 7.43 -10.34
C HIS A 19 -4.83 6.67 -10.91
N ALA A 20 -3.62 7.11 -10.57
CA ALA A 20 -2.45 6.25 -10.60
C ALA A 20 -2.77 5.10 -9.64
N GLN A 21 -3.36 4.04 -10.18
CA GLN A 21 -3.71 2.86 -9.44
C GLN A 21 -2.36 2.23 -9.06
N GLU A 22 -2.00 2.24 -7.77
CA GLU A 22 -0.93 1.42 -7.17
C GLU A 22 -1.32 -0.06 -7.33
N LEU A 23 -1.44 -0.54 -8.57
CA LEU A 23 -1.77 -1.93 -8.88
C LEU A 23 -0.64 -2.86 -8.47
N ASP A 24 0.60 -2.35 -8.55
CA ASP A 24 1.86 -3.02 -8.25
C ASP A 24 2.26 -3.00 -6.77
N SER A 25 1.58 -2.22 -5.95
CA SER A 25 1.92 -2.03 -4.54
C SER A 25 0.69 -2.12 -3.64
N ALA A 26 0.94 -2.38 -2.36
CA ALA A 26 -0.10 -2.50 -1.36
C ALA A 26 0.34 -1.80 -0.07
N ARG A 27 -0.64 -1.25 0.62
CA ARG A 27 -0.44 -0.64 1.93
C ARG A 27 -1.29 -1.37 2.95
N ILE A 28 -0.66 -1.77 4.04
CA ILE A 28 -1.35 -2.34 5.19
C ILE A 28 -1.17 -1.45 6.42
N HIS A 29 -2.11 -1.56 7.34
CA HIS A 29 -2.16 -0.79 8.57
C HIS A 29 -1.84 -1.67 9.77
N TYR A 30 -1.08 -1.13 10.72
CA TYR A 30 -0.81 -1.79 11.98
C TYR A 30 -1.59 -1.13 13.10
N ARG A 31 -2.01 -1.91 14.09
CA ARG A 31 -2.45 -1.35 15.37
C ARG A 31 -1.27 -0.64 16.05
N GLN A 32 -1.57 0.37 16.85
CA GLN A 32 -0.56 1.13 17.57
C GLN A 32 0.29 0.20 18.46
N GLY A 33 1.62 0.29 18.37
CA GLY A 33 2.54 -0.56 19.16
C GLY A 33 2.65 -2.03 18.72
N HIS A 34 1.83 -2.50 17.78
CA HIS A 34 1.87 -3.88 17.29
C HIS A 34 2.74 -4.03 16.05
N ARG A 35 3.34 -5.20 15.89
CA ARG A 35 4.15 -5.57 14.70
C ARG A 35 3.48 -6.64 13.84
N GLU A 36 2.49 -7.33 14.38
CA GLU A 36 1.82 -8.44 13.76
C GLU A 36 0.91 -7.94 12.62
N VAL A 37 0.86 -8.69 11.53
CA VAL A 37 -0.10 -8.44 10.45
C VAL A 37 -1.48 -8.88 10.93
N ASP A 38 -2.35 -7.90 11.20
CA ASP A 38 -3.76 -8.14 11.54
C ASP A 38 -4.62 -7.96 10.29
N VAL A 39 -5.04 -9.09 9.70
CA VAL A 39 -5.89 -9.10 8.49
C VAL A 39 -7.27 -8.49 8.74
N LEU A 40 -7.75 -8.47 9.98
CA LEU A 40 -9.07 -7.91 10.33
C LEU A 40 -9.01 -6.41 10.65
N PHE A 41 -7.82 -5.82 10.66
CA PHE A 41 -7.67 -4.39 10.95
C PHE A 41 -7.80 -3.57 9.67
N ARG A 42 -8.85 -2.72 9.62
CA ARG A 42 -9.17 -1.90 8.44
C ARG A 42 -9.31 -2.80 7.20
N ASP A 43 -8.81 -2.36 6.05
CA ASP A 43 -8.94 -3.06 4.77
C ASP A 43 -7.78 -4.02 4.48
N ASN A 44 -6.96 -4.35 5.50
CA ASN A 44 -5.76 -5.17 5.34
C ASN A 44 -6.02 -6.51 4.65
N ARG A 45 -7.13 -7.18 4.96
CA ARG A 45 -7.51 -8.44 4.31
C ARG A 45 -7.58 -8.27 2.79
N ALA A 46 -8.38 -7.31 2.34
CA ALA A 46 -8.63 -7.11 0.92
C ALA A 46 -7.34 -6.70 0.19
N GLU A 47 -6.53 -5.82 0.79
CA GLU A 47 -5.26 -5.40 0.22
C GLU A 47 -4.24 -6.55 0.14
N LEU A 48 -4.11 -7.37 1.19
CA LEU A 48 -3.18 -8.50 1.20
C LEU A 48 -3.63 -9.59 0.22
N GLU A 49 -4.92 -9.92 0.18
CA GLU A 49 -5.47 -10.93 -0.74
C GLU A 49 -5.28 -10.48 -2.21
N ARG A 50 -5.54 -9.20 -2.51
CA ARG A 50 -5.26 -8.61 -3.82
C ARG A 50 -3.79 -8.71 -4.17
N PHE A 51 -2.91 -8.27 -3.27
CA PHE A 51 -1.48 -8.19 -3.54
C PHE A 51 -0.83 -9.58 -3.70
N ILE A 52 -1.17 -10.55 -2.84
CA ILE A 52 -0.67 -11.92 -2.96
C ILE A 52 -1.10 -12.55 -4.28
N ARG A 53 -2.34 -12.31 -4.72
CA ARG A 53 -2.80 -12.78 -6.04
C ARG A 53 -1.94 -12.19 -7.16
N THR A 54 -1.69 -10.88 -7.15
CA THR A 54 -0.82 -10.23 -8.13
C THR A 54 0.61 -10.79 -8.09
N LEU A 55 1.19 -10.99 -6.90
CA LEU A 55 2.53 -11.59 -6.78
C LEU A 55 2.60 -13.00 -7.39
N ARG A 56 1.57 -13.82 -7.16
CA ARG A 56 1.51 -15.17 -7.74
C ARG A 56 1.35 -15.14 -9.26
N GLU A 57 0.54 -14.23 -9.79
CA GLU A 57 0.36 -14.03 -11.24
C GLU A 57 1.67 -13.59 -11.91
N GLU A 58 2.37 -12.60 -11.35
CA GLU A 58 3.64 -12.10 -11.88
C GLU A 58 4.78 -13.11 -11.72
N HIS A 59 4.83 -13.84 -10.60
CA HIS A 59 5.81 -14.91 -10.40
C HIS A 59 5.58 -16.07 -11.37
N GLY A 60 4.32 -16.49 -11.56
CA GLY A 60 3.97 -17.56 -12.50
C GLY A 60 4.24 -17.21 -13.97
N ALA A 61 4.26 -15.92 -14.30
CA ALA A 61 4.59 -15.42 -15.63
C ALA A 61 6.07 -15.03 -15.81
N ASP A 62 6.93 -15.32 -14.81
CA ASP A 62 8.36 -14.97 -14.80
C ASP A 62 8.64 -13.46 -14.97
N ARG A 63 7.74 -12.62 -14.45
CA ARG A 63 7.86 -11.13 -14.47
C ARG A 63 8.15 -10.52 -13.10
N LEU A 64 8.10 -11.31 -12.04
CA LEU A 64 8.37 -10.83 -10.69
C LEU A 64 9.88 -10.74 -10.44
N GLU A 65 10.44 -9.53 -10.50
CA GLU A 65 11.86 -9.30 -10.22
C GLU A 65 12.17 -9.25 -8.71
N SER A 66 11.43 -8.44 -7.95
CA SER A 66 11.64 -8.30 -6.51
C SER A 66 10.42 -7.70 -5.81
N VAL A 67 10.31 -7.93 -4.51
CA VAL A 67 9.30 -7.31 -3.63
C VAL A 67 10.01 -6.48 -2.58
N VAL A 68 9.78 -5.17 -2.58
CA VAL A 68 10.36 -4.25 -1.61
C VAL A 68 9.37 -3.96 -0.49
N ILE A 69 9.74 -4.31 0.74
CA ILE A 69 8.89 -4.10 1.91
C ILE A 69 9.45 -2.93 2.72
N ARG A 70 8.62 -1.92 2.95
CA ARG A 70 8.92 -0.79 3.84
C ARG A 70 7.84 -0.71 4.90
N SER A 71 8.23 -0.45 6.13
CA SER A 71 7.32 -0.28 7.25
C SER A 71 7.70 0.93 8.06
N TRP A 72 6.72 1.48 8.76
CA TRP A 72 6.84 2.72 9.52
C TRP A 72 6.15 2.57 10.87
N ALA A 73 6.59 3.38 11.82
CA ALA A 73 5.92 3.65 13.07
C ALA A 73 5.51 5.12 13.08
N SER A 74 4.34 5.39 13.63
CA SER A 74 3.90 6.74 13.89
C SER A 74 4.86 7.42 14.89
N PRO A 75 4.97 8.76 14.87
CA PRO A 75 6.04 9.48 15.58
C PRO A 75 5.91 9.46 17.10
N GLU A 76 4.86 8.86 17.65
CA GLU A 76 4.70 8.75 19.09
C GLU A 76 5.80 7.85 19.67
N GLY A 77 6.37 8.25 20.80
CA GLY A 77 7.41 7.48 21.49
C GLY A 77 8.84 7.84 21.07
N VAL A 78 9.78 6.96 21.42
CA VAL A 78 11.22 7.21 21.24
C VAL A 78 11.66 6.80 19.83
N ASN A 79 12.36 7.68 19.11
CA ASN A 79 12.83 7.42 17.72
C ASN A 79 13.50 6.06 17.55
N ARG A 80 14.35 5.64 18.49
CA ARG A 80 14.99 4.32 18.48
C ARG A 80 13.96 3.18 18.52
N LEU A 81 12.94 3.28 19.36
CA LEU A 81 11.89 2.26 19.46
C LEU A 81 11.01 2.24 18.21
N ASN A 82 10.75 3.41 17.61
CA ASN A 82 10.02 3.52 16.35
C ASN A 82 10.77 2.88 15.19
N GLY A 83 12.09 3.03 15.14
CA GLY A 83 12.95 2.32 14.19
C GLY A 83 12.85 0.79 14.36
N VAL A 84 13.03 0.29 15.58
CA VAL A 84 12.92 -1.15 15.89
C VAL A 84 11.53 -1.69 15.57
N LEU A 85 10.46 -0.95 15.88
CA LEU A 85 9.09 -1.37 15.56
C LEU A 85 8.86 -1.42 14.04
N SER A 86 9.37 -0.43 13.31
CA SER A 86 9.28 -0.39 11.85
C SER A 86 9.99 -1.57 11.19
N GLU A 87 11.19 -1.91 11.64
CA GLU A 87 11.95 -3.07 11.17
C GLU A 87 11.20 -4.38 11.45
N ARG A 88 10.73 -4.57 12.69
CA ARG A 88 9.96 -5.76 13.08
C ARG A 88 8.66 -5.92 12.31
N ARG A 89 8.02 -4.81 11.91
CA ARG A 89 6.84 -4.81 11.04
C ARG A 89 7.18 -5.28 9.64
N ALA A 90 8.29 -4.81 9.07
CA ALA A 90 8.75 -5.28 7.76
C ALA A 90 9.05 -6.78 7.77
N ASP A 91 9.72 -7.28 8.81
CA ASP A 91 10.03 -8.71 8.96
C ASP A 91 8.76 -9.57 9.12
N SER A 92 7.80 -9.09 9.90
CA SER A 92 6.51 -9.72 10.12
C SER A 92 5.72 -9.83 8.80
N LEU A 93 5.66 -8.74 8.02
CA LEU A 93 5.02 -8.72 6.71
C LEU A 93 5.73 -9.62 5.70
N LYS A 94 7.08 -9.59 5.65
CA LYS A 94 7.86 -10.52 4.82
C LYS A 94 7.50 -11.97 5.14
N SER A 95 7.49 -12.31 6.42
CA SER A 95 7.17 -13.66 6.89
C SER A 95 5.73 -14.05 6.54
N TYR A 96 4.79 -13.10 6.58
CA TYR A 96 3.41 -13.32 6.16
C TYR A 96 3.32 -13.63 4.66
N LEU A 97 3.94 -12.81 3.81
CA LEU A 97 3.93 -12.96 2.35
C LEU A 97 4.64 -14.25 1.89
N VAL A 98 5.73 -14.66 2.55
CA VAL A 98 6.41 -15.92 2.18
C VAL A 98 5.55 -17.15 2.50
N ARG A 99 4.67 -17.07 3.50
CA ARG A 99 3.78 -18.19 3.88
C ARG A 99 2.53 -18.31 3.02
N HIS A 100 2.15 -17.27 2.28
CA HIS A 100 0.90 -17.20 1.52
C HIS A 100 1.18 -16.79 0.08
#